data_AF-A0A950RYD4-F1
#
_entry.id   AF-A0A950RYD4-F1
#
_cell.length_a   1.000
_cell.length_b   1.000
_cell.length_c   1.000
_cell.angle_alpha   90.00
_cell.angle_beta   90.00
_cell.angle_gamma   90.00
#
_symmetry.space_group_name_H-M   'P 1'
#
loop_
_entity.id
_entity.type
_entity.pdbx_description
1 polymer ?
#
loop_
_entity_poly.entity_id
_entity_poly.type
_entity_poly.pdbx_seq_one_letter_code
_entity_poly.pdbx_strand_id
1 'polypeptide(L)'
;MKRHGILDRFRAQLEAGKPIVGAGAGTRLSAKCVEAGGADLIVIHNSGRFRMAGRGSLAGMLLYDVQAIRDAAADVAPDVLVLCHGTQWPSRRTSNLSCPAPGACHVIGRGRDGQTEISRPHYELALLTTLNEQLKSGDVTVACSHRWTHFGEYLIPRTTWEAEREQHYAALGLPIDSDMYLTQLEERLHTETARVDRRTPQNPALTIDRDKAEFHLARLKASPEQDAANRLKDLLESRMPVVELIDALIDVDNATDFLHYFLQSGRGQRV
;
A
#
# COMPACT_ATOMS: atom_id res chain seq x y z
N MET A 1 25.01 -10.96 2.33
CA MET A 1 24.80 -12.33 1.83
C MET A 1 25.10 -12.44 0.32
N LYS A 2 25.72 -13.52 -0.19
CA LYS A 2 26.01 -13.68 -1.64
C LYS A 2 24.83 -14.35 -2.37
N ARG A 3 24.56 -13.96 -3.63
CA ARG A 3 23.46 -14.47 -4.48
C ARG A 3 23.29 -15.99 -4.46
N HIS A 4 24.39 -16.74 -4.48
CA HIS A 4 24.35 -18.21 -4.46
C HIS A 4 23.68 -18.75 -3.20
N GLY A 5 24.00 -18.22 -2.01
CA GLY A 5 23.39 -18.68 -0.75
C GLY A 5 21.88 -18.41 -0.65
N ILE A 6 21.38 -17.36 -1.32
CA ILE A 6 19.94 -17.09 -1.40
C ILE A 6 19.24 -18.12 -2.30
N LEU A 7 19.83 -18.41 -3.46
CA LEU A 7 19.30 -19.39 -4.40
C LEU A 7 19.29 -20.80 -3.80
N ASP A 8 20.31 -21.15 -3.04
CA ASP A 8 20.39 -22.45 -2.38
C ASP A 8 19.32 -22.59 -1.28
N ARG A 9 19.02 -21.52 -0.53
CA ARG A 9 17.91 -21.48 0.43
C ARG A 9 16.55 -21.68 -0.25
N PHE A 10 16.32 -20.99 -1.36
CA PHE A 10 15.08 -21.12 -2.14
C PHE A 10 14.91 -22.52 -2.75
N ARG A 11 15.99 -23.10 -3.28
CA ARG A 11 15.97 -24.49 -3.78
C ARG A 11 15.64 -25.48 -2.66
N ALA A 12 16.23 -25.33 -1.48
CA ALA A 12 15.95 -26.19 -0.33
C ALA A 12 14.48 -26.08 0.14
N GLN A 13 13.88 -24.89 0.12
CA GLN A 13 12.45 -24.72 0.43
C GLN A 13 11.55 -25.41 -0.61
N LEU A 14 11.87 -25.28 -1.90
CA LEU A 14 11.13 -25.95 -2.97
C LEU A 14 11.24 -27.48 -2.87
N GLU A 15 12.43 -28.01 -2.57
CA GLU A 15 12.65 -29.45 -2.32
C GLU A 15 11.87 -29.95 -1.11
N ALA A 16 11.70 -29.10 -0.08
CA ALA A 16 10.87 -29.38 1.08
C ALA A 16 9.35 -29.20 0.83
N GLY A 17 8.93 -28.91 -0.41
CA GLY A 17 7.53 -28.71 -0.77
C GLY A 17 6.91 -27.42 -0.24
N LYS A 18 7.71 -26.47 0.26
CA LYS A 18 7.24 -25.18 0.79
C LYS A 18 7.25 -24.11 -0.33
N PRO A 19 6.17 -23.33 -0.50
CA PRO A 19 6.14 -22.25 -1.49
C PRO A 19 7.09 -21.12 -1.08
N ILE A 20 7.68 -20.45 -2.07
CA ILE A 20 8.46 -19.23 -1.87
C ILE A 20 7.51 -18.04 -1.93
N VAL A 21 7.42 -17.27 -0.85
CA VAL A 21 6.52 -16.12 -0.73
C VAL A 21 7.30 -14.81 -0.86
N GLY A 22 7.07 -14.10 -1.96
CA GLY A 22 7.55 -12.73 -2.17
C GLY A 22 6.46 -11.71 -1.88
N ALA A 23 6.76 -10.70 -1.07
CA ALA A 23 5.79 -9.66 -0.70
C ALA A 23 6.29 -8.25 -1.03
N GLY A 24 5.38 -7.43 -1.55
CA GLY A 24 5.66 -6.04 -1.91
C GLY A 24 5.57 -5.11 -0.69
N ALA A 25 6.61 -4.34 -0.40
CA ALA A 25 6.58 -3.32 0.65
C ALA A 25 6.67 -1.90 0.06
N GLY A 26 5.70 -1.05 0.39
CA GLY A 26 5.64 0.34 -0.07
C GLY A 26 6.19 1.37 0.92
N THR A 27 6.34 0.98 2.20
CA THR A 27 6.91 1.77 3.29
C THR A 27 7.78 0.89 4.19
N ARG A 28 8.60 1.52 5.05
CA ARG A 28 9.41 0.82 6.06
C ARG A 28 8.56 -0.02 7.02
N LEU A 29 7.36 0.46 7.38
CA LEU A 29 6.43 -0.28 8.22
C LEU A 29 5.94 -1.56 7.55
N SER A 30 5.52 -1.48 6.28
CA SER A 30 5.13 -2.67 5.51
C SER A 30 6.27 -3.67 5.41
N ALA A 31 7.52 -3.22 5.25
CA ALA A 31 8.68 -4.11 5.20
C ALA A 31 8.88 -4.88 6.52
N LYS A 32 8.77 -4.20 7.68
CA LYS A 32 8.84 -4.87 8.99
C LYS A 32 7.71 -5.87 9.20
N CYS A 33 6.49 -5.54 8.78
CA CYS A 33 5.36 -6.47 8.87
C CYS A 33 5.55 -7.69 7.96
N VAL A 34 6.12 -7.49 6.78
CA VAL A 34 6.43 -8.57 5.82
C VAL A 34 7.52 -9.50 6.36
N GLU A 35 8.57 -8.94 6.97
CA GLU A 35 9.63 -9.71 7.64
C GLU A 35 9.06 -10.52 8.82
N ALA A 36 8.28 -9.87 9.70
CA ALA A 36 7.64 -10.54 10.82
C ALA A 36 6.63 -11.61 10.38
N GLY A 37 6.02 -11.44 9.20
CA GLY A 37 5.14 -12.42 8.56
C GLY A 37 5.86 -13.60 7.92
N GLY A 38 7.21 -13.64 7.97
CA GLY A 38 8.00 -14.77 7.47
C GLY A 38 8.12 -14.84 5.95
N ALA A 39 7.95 -13.72 5.22
CA ALA A 39 8.13 -13.73 3.78
C ALA A 39 9.59 -14.02 3.38
N ASP A 40 9.77 -14.81 2.32
CA ASP A 40 11.08 -15.25 1.85
C ASP A 40 11.85 -14.15 1.09
N LEU A 41 11.11 -13.20 0.51
CA LEU A 41 11.63 -12.06 -0.25
C LEU A 41 10.74 -10.82 -0.06
N ILE A 42 11.38 -9.65 0.08
CA ILE A 42 10.70 -8.35 0.06
C ILE A 42 11.01 -7.64 -1.26
N VAL A 43 9.97 -7.24 -1.97
CA VAL A 43 10.08 -6.47 -3.22
C VAL A 43 9.65 -5.04 -2.96
N ILE A 44 10.48 -4.07 -3.30
CA ILE A 44 10.18 -2.65 -3.09
C ILE A 44 10.15 -1.99 -4.47
N HIS A 45 9.02 -1.38 -4.82
CA HIS A 45 8.84 -0.74 -6.12
C HIS A 45 8.01 0.55 -5.99
N ASN A 46 8.09 1.42 -6.99
CA ASN A 46 7.47 2.75 -6.95
C ASN A 46 5.95 2.71 -6.77
N SER A 47 5.27 1.77 -7.42
CA SER A 47 3.83 1.56 -7.20
C SER A 47 3.51 1.03 -5.81
N GLY A 48 4.45 0.43 -5.07
CA GLY A 48 4.32 0.19 -3.64
C GLY A 48 4.16 1.50 -2.86
N ARG A 49 5.05 2.47 -3.09
CA ARG A 49 4.97 3.80 -2.46
C ARG A 49 3.69 4.54 -2.86
N PHE A 50 3.30 4.49 -4.13
CA PHE A 50 2.07 5.14 -4.60
C PHE A 50 0.81 4.54 -3.99
N ARG A 51 0.73 3.21 -3.86
CA ARG A 51 -0.37 2.55 -3.17
C ARG A 51 -0.49 3.01 -1.72
N MET A 52 0.64 3.11 -1.02
CA MET A 52 0.66 3.58 0.38
C MET A 52 0.33 5.08 0.49
N ALA A 53 0.47 5.85 -0.58
CA ALA A 53 0.05 7.25 -0.68
C ALA A 53 -1.39 7.43 -1.20
N GLY A 54 -2.19 6.37 -1.29
CA GLY A 54 -3.58 6.42 -1.76
C GLY A 54 -3.72 6.64 -3.27
N ARG A 55 -2.67 6.35 -4.06
CA ARG A 55 -2.68 6.44 -5.53
C ARG A 55 -2.77 5.04 -6.13
N GLY A 56 -3.42 4.94 -7.30
CA GLY A 56 -3.54 3.67 -8.01
C GLY A 56 -2.20 3.09 -8.43
N SER A 57 -2.10 1.76 -8.51
CA SER A 57 -0.85 1.06 -8.86
C SER A 57 -0.25 1.48 -10.21
N LEU A 58 -1.09 1.92 -11.16
CA LEU A 58 -0.66 2.42 -12.47
C LEU A 58 0.10 3.75 -12.40
N ALA A 59 0.01 4.49 -11.28
CA ALA A 59 0.82 5.68 -11.06
C ALA A 59 2.33 5.36 -11.11
N GLY A 60 2.73 4.12 -10.79
CA GLY A 60 4.12 3.66 -10.94
C GLY A 60 4.61 3.52 -12.39
N MET A 61 3.73 3.60 -13.38
CA MET A 61 4.10 3.58 -14.80
C MET A 61 4.21 4.99 -15.41
N LEU A 62 3.89 6.03 -14.63
CA LEU A 62 4.01 7.44 -15.03
C LEU A 62 5.41 7.97 -14.67
N LEU A 63 5.79 9.13 -15.24
CA LEU A 63 7.11 9.76 -15.07
C LEU A 63 7.33 10.34 -13.66
N TYR A 64 7.49 9.47 -12.65
CA TYR A 64 7.79 9.86 -11.27
C TYR A 64 9.10 9.22 -10.77
N ASP A 65 9.86 9.98 -9.97
CA ASP A 65 11.24 9.68 -9.55
C ASP A 65 11.35 8.44 -8.62
N VAL A 66 12.28 7.53 -8.96
CA VAL A 66 12.50 6.22 -8.34
C VAL A 66 13.67 6.21 -7.34
N GLN A 67 14.45 7.30 -7.25
CA GLN A 67 15.70 7.31 -6.50
C GLN A 67 15.51 7.25 -4.97
N ALA A 68 14.49 7.94 -4.46
CA ALA A 68 14.19 7.99 -3.02
C ALA A 68 13.83 6.62 -2.41
N ILE A 69 13.39 5.67 -3.24
CA ILE A 69 12.92 4.35 -2.78
C ILE A 69 14.08 3.39 -2.52
N ARG A 70 15.14 3.49 -3.34
CA ARG A 70 16.37 2.70 -3.13
C ARG A 70 17.08 3.12 -1.84
N ASP A 71 17.18 4.42 -1.61
CA ASP A 71 17.89 4.96 -0.46
C ASP A 71 17.14 4.64 0.85
N ALA A 72 15.79 4.65 0.84
CA ALA A 72 14.98 4.18 1.98
C ALA A 72 15.07 2.67 2.24
N ALA A 73 15.36 1.87 1.22
CA ALA A 73 15.46 0.41 1.34
C ALA A 73 16.83 -0.08 1.83
N ALA A 74 17.90 0.67 1.54
CA ALA A 74 19.26 0.34 1.97
C ALA A 74 19.45 0.39 3.51
N ASP A 75 18.63 1.18 4.21
CA ASP A 75 18.71 1.39 5.66
C ASP A 75 17.88 0.41 6.50
N VAL A 76 17.17 -0.54 5.89
CA VAL A 76 16.17 -1.38 6.61
C VAL A 76 16.73 -2.76 6.99
N ALA A 77 17.55 -3.40 6.15
CA ALA A 77 18.23 -4.65 6.51
C ALA A 77 19.35 -5.00 5.51
N PRO A 78 20.61 -5.22 5.94
CA PRO A 78 21.71 -5.64 5.05
C PRO A 78 21.55 -7.08 4.52
N ASP A 79 20.62 -7.85 5.07
CA ASP A 79 20.40 -9.27 4.75
C ASP A 79 19.20 -9.55 3.82
N VAL A 80 18.42 -8.51 3.47
CA VAL A 80 17.22 -8.63 2.62
C VAL A 80 17.54 -8.18 1.19
N LEU A 81 17.23 -9.03 0.21
CA LEU A 81 17.43 -8.71 -1.21
C LEU A 81 16.32 -7.76 -1.69
N VAL A 82 16.70 -6.51 -1.98
CA VAL A 82 15.79 -5.48 -2.51
C VAL A 82 15.80 -5.53 -4.04
N LEU A 83 14.66 -5.87 -4.65
CA LEU A 83 14.45 -5.80 -6.10
C LEU A 83 13.56 -4.59 -6.44
N CYS A 84 14.14 -3.59 -7.11
CA CYS A 84 13.42 -2.43 -7.65
C CYS A 84 13.11 -2.64 -9.14
N HIS A 85 11.83 -2.52 -9.53
CA HIS A 85 11.43 -2.45 -10.94
C HIS A 85 10.63 -1.16 -11.19
N GLY A 86 11.16 -0.31 -12.07
CA GLY A 86 10.60 0.98 -12.50
C GLY A 86 11.45 1.54 -13.65
N THR A 87 10.82 2.16 -14.63
CA THR A 87 11.40 2.53 -15.93
C THR A 87 12.61 3.48 -15.83
N GLN A 88 13.63 3.17 -16.63
CA GLN A 88 14.83 3.92 -17.07
C GLN A 88 15.76 4.55 -16.01
N TRP A 89 16.99 4.04 -16.00
CA TRP A 89 18.12 4.40 -15.14
C TRP A 89 18.93 5.57 -15.71
N PRO A 90 19.12 6.70 -15.01
CA PRO A 90 20.10 7.71 -15.42
C PRO A 90 21.51 7.16 -15.18
N SER A 91 22.33 7.12 -16.23
CA SER A 91 23.70 6.60 -16.21
C SER A 91 24.55 7.20 -15.08
N ARG A 92 25.29 6.33 -14.39
CA ARG A 92 26.32 6.55 -13.35
C ARG A 92 27.04 7.91 -13.42
N ARG A 93 26.49 8.96 -12.81
CA ARG A 93 27.25 10.20 -12.60
C ARG A 93 26.78 11.05 -11.41
N THR A 94 26.51 10.44 -10.25
CA THR A 94 26.42 11.17 -8.97
C THR A 94 26.91 10.27 -7.84
N SER A 95 28.23 10.09 -7.75
CA SER A 95 28.88 9.60 -6.54
C SER A 95 28.89 10.74 -5.50
N ASN A 96 28.25 10.49 -4.35
CA ASN A 96 28.52 11.07 -3.02
C ASN A 96 27.45 11.94 -2.35
N LEU A 97 26.24 12.11 -2.89
CA LEU A 97 25.11 12.68 -2.14
C LEU A 97 23.84 11.86 -2.42
N SER A 98 23.54 10.92 -1.52
CA SER A 98 22.21 10.31 -1.41
C SER A 98 21.25 11.38 -0.91
N CYS A 99 20.52 12.04 -1.81
CA CYS A 99 19.52 12.99 -1.38
C CYS A 99 18.21 12.76 -2.15
N PRO A 100 17.11 12.41 -1.45
CA PRO A 100 15.90 11.89 -2.05
C PRO A 100 14.91 12.96 -2.55
N ALA A 101 15.24 14.25 -2.43
CA ALA A 101 14.34 15.35 -2.84
C ALA A 101 14.78 15.99 -4.17
N PRO A 102 13.83 16.33 -5.07
CA PRO A 102 14.12 17.13 -6.27
C PRO A 102 14.86 18.43 -5.90
N GLY A 103 16.00 18.67 -6.54
CA GLY A 103 16.81 19.88 -6.32
C GLY A 103 17.80 19.80 -5.14
N ALA A 104 17.86 18.69 -4.42
CA ALA A 104 18.79 18.54 -3.31
C ALA A 104 20.27 18.54 -3.73
N CYS A 105 20.58 18.12 -4.95
CA CYS A 105 21.90 18.24 -5.56
C CYS A 105 22.34 19.70 -5.80
N HIS A 106 21.42 20.66 -5.71
CA HIS A 106 21.68 22.10 -5.84
C HIS A 106 21.71 22.83 -4.50
N VAL A 107 21.46 22.13 -3.38
CA VAL A 107 21.56 22.69 -2.02
C VAL A 107 23.01 23.04 -1.71
N ILE A 108 23.94 22.18 -2.12
CA ILE A 108 25.37 22.34 -1.87
C ILE A 108 26.07 22.66 -3.19
N GLY A 109 26.52 23.91 -3.34
CA GLY A 109 27.32 24.38 -4.47
C GLY A 109 28.78 24.63 -4.05
N ARG A 110 29.67 24.82 -5.04
CA ARG A 110 30.99 25.41 -4.80
C ARG A 110 30.94 26.91 -5.06
N GLY A 111 31.21 27.70 -4.03
CA GLY A 111 31.45 29.13 -4.18
C GLY A 111 32.74 29.41 -4.96
N ARG A 112 32.92 30.67 -5.39
CA ARG A 112 34.08 31.10 -6.22
C ARG A 112 35.43 30.83 -5.56
N ASP A 113 35.46 30.70 -4.23
CA ASP A 113 36.67 30.55 -3.43
C ASP A 113 36.96 29.07 -3.08
N GLY A 114 36.23 28.13 -3.71
CA GLY A 114 36.32 26.69 -3.42
C GLY A 114 35.64 26.26 -2.12
N GLN A 115 35.05 27.21 -1.38
CA GLN A 115 34.26 26.95 -0.18
C GLN A 115 32.88 26.41 -0.54
N THR A 116 32.36 25.52 0.31
CA THR A 116 31.02 24.96 0.20
C THR A 116 29.99 26.06 0.47
N GLU A 117 29.15 26.37 -0.50
CA GLU A 117 28.11 27.40 -0.41
C GLU A 117 26.73 26.75 -0.43
N ILE A 118 25.88 27.08 0.55
CA ILE A 118 24.52 26.52 0.67
C ILE A 118 23.54 27.45 -0.05
N SER A 119 22.85 26.93 -1.05
CA SER A 119 21.78 27.66 -1.74
C SER A 119 20.50 27.64 -0.92
N ARG A 120 20.17 28.77 -0.29
CA ARG A 120 18.97 28.91 0.56
C ARG A 120 17.65 28.51 -0.14
N PRO A 121 17.35 28.92 -1.38
CA PRO A 121 16.09 28.53 -2.04
C PRO A 121 15.99 27.00 -2.26
N HIS A 122 17.10 26.36 -2.63
CA HIS A 122 17.13 24.92 -2.80
C HIS A 122 17.04 24.18 -1.46
N TYR A 123 17.65 24.75 -0.41
CA TYR A 123 17.54 24.21 0.95
C TYR A 123 16.11 24.26 1.46
N GLU A 124 15.42 25.38 1.29
CA GLU A 124 14.01 25.54 1.70
C GLU A 124 13.09 24.55 0.97
N LEU A 125 13.27 24.39 -0.34
CA LEU A 125 12.50 23.41 -1.12
C LEU A 125 12.80 21.97 -0.69
N ALA A 126 14.07 21.62 -0.49
CA ALA A 126 14.49 20.30 -0.03
C ALA A 126 13.97 19.99 1.37
N LEU A 127 14.01 20.96 2.29
CA LEU A 127 13.50 20.85 3.65
C LEU A 127 11.98 20.61 3.65
N LEU A 128 11.20 21.43 2.95
CA LEU A 128 9.75 21.29 2.89
C LEU A 128 9.31 19.99 2.22
N THR A 129 10.00 19.59 1.16
CA THR A 129 9.74 18.32 0.48
C THR A 129 10.03 17.14 1.40
N THR A 130 11.19 17.15 2.05
CA THR A 130 11.58 16.10 3.00
C THR A 130 10.60 16.03 4.17
N LEU A 131 10.26 17.17 4.78
CA LEU A 131 9.28 17.22 5.88
C LEU A 131 7.93 16.65 5.47
N ASN A 132 7.41 17.01 4.30
CA ASN A 132 6.15 16.47 3.78
C ASN A 132 6.22 14.96 3.54
N GLU A 133 7.37 14.45 3.08
CA GLU A 133 7.58 13.01 2.92
C GLU A 133 7.63 12.28 4.27
N GLN A 134 8.33 12.84 5.25
CA GLN A 134 8.45 12.26 6.61
C GLN A 134 7.12 12.30 7.37
N LEU A 135 6.30 13.33 7.16
CA LEU A 135 4.92 13.38 7.68
C LEU A 135 4.04 12.28 7.06
N LYS A 136 4.20 12.03 5.75
CA LYS A 136 3.45 10.97 5.04
C LYS A 136 3.91 9.56 5.38
N SER A 137 5.20 9.35 5.62
CA SER A 137 5.71 8.06 6.07
C SER A 137 5.39 7.77 7.54
N GLY A 138 5.12 8.81 8.32
CA GLY A 138 4.89 8.73 9.77
C GLY A 138 6.19 8.77 10.59
N ASP A 139 7.32 9.09 9.97
CA ASP A 139 8.62 9.26 10.66
C ASP A 139 8.70 10.58 11.42
N VAL A 140 7.99 11.60 10.94
CA VAL A 140 7.72 12.85 11.67
C VAL A 140 6.24 12.90 11.98
N THR A 141 5.92 13.20 13.24
CA THR A 141 4.54 13.29 13.73
C THR A 141 4.28 14.67 14.29
N VAL A 142 3.02 15.09 14.26
CA VAL A 142 2.57 16.36 14.83
C VAL A 142 1.67 16.04 16.01
N ALA A 143 2.12 16.42 17.21
CA ALA A 143 1.32 16.29 18.42
C ALA A 143 -0.04 16.98 18.24
N CYS A 144 -1.11 16.35 18.72
CA CYS A 144 -2.49 16.83 18.62
C CYS A 144 -3.08 16.91 17.19
N SER A 145 -2.41 16.36 16.16
CA SER A 145 -2.95 16.30 14.80
C SER A 145 -3.60 14.95 14.51
N HIS A 146 -4.92 14.91 14.29
CA HIS A 146 -5.60 13.67 13.87
C HIS A 146 -5.15 13.15 12.49
N ARG A 147 -4.44 13.94 11.68
CA ARG A 147 -3.95 13.49 10.37
C ARG A 147 -2.52 12.99 10.39
N TRP A 148 -1.69 13.59 11.25
CA TRP A 148 -0.24 13.37 11.28
C TRP A 148 0.24 12.92 12.66
N THR A 149 -0.64 12.37 13.51
CA THR A 149 -0.25 11.83 14.82
C THR A 149 0.54 10.53 14.69
N HIS A 150 1.21 10.17 15.78
CA HIS A 150 1.94 8.93 15.92
C HIS A 150 1.01 7.72 15.80
N PHE A 151 1.37 6.76 14.96
CA PHE A 151 0.55 5.57 14.68
C PHE A 151 0.14 4.81 15.95
N GLY A 152 1.04 4.76 16.94
CA GLY A 152 0.78 4.10 18.22
C GLY A 152 -0.37 4.72 19.03
N GLU A 153 -0.79 5.95 18.75
CA GLU A 153 -1.97 6.55 19.39
C GLU A 153 -3.30 5.99 18.86
N TYR A 154 -3.31 5.41 17.65
CA TYR A 154 -4.49 4.72 17.11
C TYR A 154 -4.60 3.27 17.57
N LEU A 155 -3.50 2.71 18.09
CA LEU A 155 -3.48 1.35 18.59
C LEU A 155 -3.92 1.31 20.05
N ILE A 156 -4.48 0.18 20.45
CA ILE A 156 -4.69 -0.11 21.88
C ILE A 156 -3.32 -0.05 22.55
N PRO A 157 -3.15 0.74 23.63
CA PRO A 157 -1.89 0.80 24.38
C PRO A 157 -1.44 -0.61 24.77
N ARG A 158 -0.13 -0.91 24.65
CA ARG A 158 0.38 -2.27 24.89
C ARG A 158 -0.04 -2.84 26.25
N THR A 159 -0.03 -2.02 27.29
CA THR A 159 -0.45 -2.39 28.64
C THR A 159 -1.93 -2.77 28.70
N THR A 160 -2.79 -2.02 28.03
CA THR A 160 -4.22 -2.32 27.90
C THR A 160 -4.45 -3.57 27.05
N TRP A 161 -3.74 -3.68 25.93
CA TRP A 161 -3.82 -4.85 25.05
C TRP A 161 -3.41 -6.14 25.76
N GLU A 162 -2.32 -6.12 26.54
CA GLU A 162 -1.87 -7.27 27.32
C GLU A 162 -2.90 -7.72 28.35
N ALA A 163 -3.62 -6.79 28.99
CA ALA A 163 -4.66 -7.10 29.96
C ALA A 163 -5.96 -7.60 29.31
N GLU A 164 -6.33 -7.08 28.15
CA GLU A 164 -7.64 -7.31 27.53
C GLU A 164 -7.62 -8.29 26.35
N ARG A 165 -6.44 -8.73 25.87
CA ARG A 165 -6.33 -9.56 24.65
C ARG A 165 -7.24 -10.77 24.67
N GLU A 166 -7.34 -11.49 25.78
CA GLU A 166 -8.14 -12.71 25.88
C GLU A 166 -9.63 -12.42 25.66
N GLN A 167 -10.13 -11.31 26.20
CA GLN A 167 -11.51 -10.85 25.99
C GLN A 167 -11.75 -10.46 24.53
N HIS A 168 -10.82 -9.74 23.90
CA HIS A 168 -10.93 -9.35 22.49
C HIS A 168 -10.93 -10.57 21.56
N TYR A 169 -10.04 -11.55 21.79
CA TYR A 169 -10.01 -12.81 21.05
C TYR A 169 -11.31 -13.60 21.23
N ALA A 170 -11.83 -13.70 22.46
CA ALA A 170 -13.10 -14.36 22.74
C ALA A 170 -14.28 -13.67 22.03
N ALA A 171 -14.34 -12.33 22.03
CA ALA A 171 -15.38 -11.56 21.36
C ALA A 171 -15.36 -11.73 19.83
N LEU A 172 -14.18 -11.86 19.24
CA LEU A 172 -14.00 -12.11 17.80
C LEU A 172 -14.18 -13.58 17.41
N GLY A 173 -14.32 -14.49 18.39
CA GLY A 173 -14.35 -15.93 18.14
C GLY A 173 -13.04 -16.46 17.54
N LEU A 174 -11.93 -15.77 17.81
CA LEU A 174 -10.61 -16.11 17.31
C LEU A 174 -9.78 -16.80 18.40
N PRO A 175 -8.92 -17.77 18.03
CA PRO A 175 -8.02 -18.39 18.99
C PRO A 175 -6.91 -17.44 19.45
N ILE A 176 -6.53 -17.57 20.72
CA ILE A 176 -5.43 -16.76 21.32
C ILE A 176 -4.07 -17.16 20.75
N ASP A 177 -3.92 -18.44 20.41
CA ASP A 177 -2.71 -19.00 19.81
C ASP A 177 -2.73 -18.81 18.29
N SER A 178 -1.68 -18.15 17.78
CA SER A 178 -1.51 -17.90 16.35
C SER A 178 -1.28 -19.18 15.58
N ASP A 179 -0.57 -20.15 16.15
CA ASP A 179 -0.21 -21.39 15.45
C ASP A 179 -1.46 -22.25 15.22
N MET A 180 -2.36 -22.30 16.20
CA MET A 180 -3.66 -22.94 16.02
C MET A 180 -4.50 -22.25 14.92
N TYR A 181 -4.51 -20.92 14.85
CA TYR A 181 -5.23 -20.21 13.77
C TYR A 181 -4.65 -20.50 12.39
N LEU A 182 -3.32 -20.48 12.26
CA LEU A 182 -2.63 -20.76 11.01
C LEU A 182 -2.87 -22.20 10.56
N THR A 183 -2.83 -23.16 11.49
CA THR A 183 -3.15 -24.57 11.20
C THR A 183 -4.58 -24.71 10.68
N GLN A 184 -5.56 -24.05 11.30
CA GLN A 184 -6.95 -24.07 10.82
C GLN A 184 -7.09 -23.44 9.42
N LEU A 185 -6.36 -22.37 9.12
CA LEU A 185 -6.35 -21.77 7.79
C LEU A 185 -5.71 -22.69 6.75
N GLU A 186 -4.61 -23.35 7.09
CA GLU A 186 -3.92 -24.31 6.23
C GLU A 186 -4.81 -25.53 5.94
N GLU A 187 -5.47 -26.09 6.94
CA GLU A 187 -6.44 -27.17 6.77
C GLU A 187 -7.61 -26.76 5.87
N ARG A 188 -8.16 -25.56 6.06
CA ARG A 188 -9.22 -25.02 5.21
C ARG A 188 -8.75 -24.83 3.78
N LEU A 189 -7.54 -24.29 3.59
CA LEU A 189 -6.94 -24.10 2.27
C LEU A 189 -6.73 -25.44 1.56
N HIS A 190 -6.18 -26.44 2.24
CA HIS A 190 -6.02 -27.79 1.70
C HIS A 190 -7.36 -28.43 1.36
N THR A 191 -8.36 -28.29 2.24
CA THR A 191 -9.69 -28.85 2.03
C THR A 191 -10.36 -28.26 0.78
N GLU A 192 -10.34 -26.93 0.64
CA GLU A 192 -10.93 -26.26 -0.52
C GLU A 192 -10.11 -26.52 -1.80
N THR A 193 -8.78 -26.56 -1.72
CA THR A 193 -7.93 -26.91 -2.87
C THR A 193 -8.20 -28.33 -3.35
N ALA A 194 -8.25 -29.32 -2.44
CA ALA A 194 -8.58 -30.71 -2.77
C ALA A 194 -10.02 -30.85 -3.30
N ARG A 195 -10.94 -29.99 -2.85
CA ARG A 195 -12.31 -29.93 -3.39
C ARG A 195 -12.33 -29.36 -4.81
N VAL A 196 -11.57 -28.30 -5.07
CA VAL A 196 -11.41 -27.73 -6.42
C VAL A 196 -10.79 -28.77 -7.34
N ASP A 197 -9.66 -29.37 -6.96
CA ASP A 197 -8.97 -30.39 -7.77
C ASP A 197 -9.85 -31.59 -8.14
N ARG A 198 -10.66 -32.09 -7.19
CA ARG A 198 -11.62 -33.16 -7.48
C ARG A 198 -12.71 -32.75 -8.47
N ARG A 199 -13.11 -31.48 -8.45
CA ARG A 199 -14.18 -30.95 -9.31
C ARG A 199 -13.66 -30.51 -10.68
N THR A 200 -12.39 -30.13 -10.79
CA THR A 200 -11.78 -29.60 -12.02
C THR A 200 -12.05 -30.48 -13.26
N PRO A 201 -11.88 -31.82 -13.25
CA PRO A 201 -12.12 -32.65 -14.44
C PRO A 201 -13.56 -32.61 -14.96
N GLN A 202 -14.52 -32.27 -14.08
CA GLN A 202 -15.95 -32.28 -14.36
C GLN A 202 -16.53 -30.85 -14.43
N ASN A 203 -15.68 -29.82 -14.25
CA ASN A 203 -16.12 -28.44 -14.17
C ASN A 203 -15.96 -27.73 -15.53
N PRO A 204 -17.07 -27.45 -16.25
CA PRO A 204 -16.98 -26.75 -17.53
C PRO A 204 -16.53 -25.28 -17.38
N ALA A 205 -16.52 -24.74 -16.16
CA ALA A 205 -16.12 -23.36 -15.89
C ALA A 205 -14.63 -23.18 -15.59
N LEU A 206 -13.85 -24.26 -15.40
CA LEU A 206 -12.42 -24.18 -15.12
C LEU A 206 -11.65 -25.18 -16.00
N THR A 207 -10.82 -24.67 -16.89
CA THR A 207 -9.93 -25.49 -17.73
C THR A 207 -8.48 -25.16 -17.39
N ILE A 208 -7.68 -26.18 -17.12
CA ILE A 208 -6.24 -26.03 -16.83
C ILE A 208 -5.47 -26.65 -17.99
N ASP A 209 -4.76 -25.82 -18.76
CA ASP A 209 -3.84 -26.26 -19.81
C ASP A 209 -2.47 -26.49 -19.19
N ARG A 210 -2.11 -27.77 -18.98
CA ARG A 210 -0.85 -28.17 -18.34
C ARG A 210 0.36 -27.94 -19.23
N ASP A 211 0.18 -27.90 -20.56
CA ASP A 211 1.29 -27.75 -21.51
C ASP A 211 1.72 -26.28 -21.63
N LYS A 212 0.77 -25.35 -21.44
CA LYS A 212 1.02 -23.90 -21.46
C LYS A 212 1.17 -23.26 -20.08
N ALA A 213 0.90 -24.02 -19.01
CA ALA A 213 0.81 -23.51 -17.64
C ALA A 213 -0.20 -22.36 -17.49
N GLU A 214 -1.31 -22.42 -18.25
CA GLU A 214 -2.38 -21.42 -18.24
C GLU A 214 -3.66 -22.02 -17.66
N PHE A 215 -4.46 -21.20 -16.96
CA PHE A 215 -5.79 -21.58 -16.52
C PHE A 215 -6.84 -20.63 -17.10
N HIS A 216 -7.92 -21.21 -17.59
CA HIS A 216 -9.06 -20.48 -18.12
C HIS A 216 -10.24 -20.66 -17.19
N LEU A 217 -10.68 -19.55 -16.57
CA LEU A 217 -11.91 -19.50 -15.80
C LEU A 217 -13.00 -18.90 -16.69
N ALA A 218 -14.06 -19.65 -16.95
CA ALA A 218 -15.22 -19.15 -17.67
C ALA A 218 -15.84 -17.98 -16.89
N ARG A 219 -16.27 -16.95 -17.62
CA ARG A 219 -16.93 -15.78 -17.03
C ARG A 219 -18.13 -16.25 -16.20
N LEU A 220 -18.13 -15.92 -14.91
CA LEU A 220 -19.26 -16.16 -14.04
C LEU A 220 -20.49 -15.48 -14.65
N LYS A 221 -21.50 -16.27 -15.02
CA LYS A 221 -22.81 -15.72 -15.34
C LYS A 221 -23.38 -15.16 -14.05
N ALA A 222 -23.90 -13.94 -14.12
CA ALA A 222 -24.62 -13.36 -12.99
C ALA A 222 -25.67 -14.38 -12.53
N SER A 223 -25.70 -14.65 -11.22
CA SER A 223 -26.79 -15.43 -10.65
C SER A 223 -28.10 -14.72 -11.00
N PRO A 224 -29.19 -15.47 -11.26
CA PRO A 224 -30.50 -14.87 -11.41
C PRO A 224 -30.76 -14.03 -10.15
N GLU A 225 -30.93 -12.73 -10.35
CA GLU A 225 -31.16 -11.75 -9.30
C GLU A 225 -32.34 -12.24 -8.45
N GLN A 226 -32.12 -12.46 -7.15
CA GLN A 226 -33.21 -12.97 -6.30
C GLN A 226 -34.34 -11.94 -6.25
N ASP A 227 -35.59 -12.38 -6.45
CA ASP A 227 -36.78 -11.52 -6.41
C ASP A 227 -36.86 -10.63 -5.15
N ALA A 228 -36.29 -11.07 -4.03
CA ALA A 228 -36.19 -10.30 -2.81
C ALA A 228 -35.29 -9.06 -2.93
N ALA A 229 -34.20 -9.15 -3.70
CA ALA A 229 -33.31 -8.02 -3.96
C ALA A 229 -34.01 -6.95 -4.82
N ASN A 230 -34.79 -7.37 -5.82
CA ASN A 230 -35.59 -6.46 -6.64
C ASN A 230 -36.69 -5.78 -5.82
N ARG A 231 -37.42 -6.52 -4.98
CA ARG A 231 -38.41 -5.91 -4.07
C ARG A 231 -37.78 -4.90 -3.11
N LEU A 232 -36.58 -5.20 -2.59
CA LEU A 232 -35.87 -4.27 -1.71
C LEU A 232 -35.41 -3.03 -2.47
N LYS A 233 -34.89 -3.20 -3.69
CA LYS A 233 -34.50 -2.11 -4.58
C LYS A 233 -35.69 -1.20 -4.87
N ASP A 234 -36.85 -1.76 -5.25
CA ASP A 234 -38.07 -1.01 -5.53
C ASP A 234 -38.55 -0.23 -4.28
N LEU A 235 -38.48 -0.86 -3.09
CA LEU A 235 -38.79 -0.19 -1.83
C LEU A 235 -37.83 0.97 -1.51
N LEU A 236 -36.53 0.80 -1.77
CA LEU A 236 -35.53 1.85 -1.61
C LEU A 236 -35.74 2.98 -2.61
N GLU A 237 -35.92 2.67 -3.89
CA GLU A 237 -36.13 3.65 -4.96
C GLU A 237 -37.45 4.42 -4.77
N SER A 238 -38.52 3.77 -4.29
CA SER A 238 -39.77 4.46 -3.96
C SER A 238 -39.67 5.42 -2.76
N ARG A 239 -38.62 5.30 -1.95
CA ARG A 239 -38.36 6.15 -0.77
C ARG A 239 -37.22 7.14 -0.97
N MET A 240 -36.45 7.00 -2.06
CA MET A 240 -35.37 7.91 -2.42
C MET A 240 -35.83 8.81 -3.56
N PRO A 241 -36.04 10.11 -3.31
CA PRO A 241 -36.29 11.04 -4.41
C PRO A 241 -35.07 11.05 -5.34
N VAL A 242 -35.31 10.95 -6.65
CA VAL A 242 -34.27 11.19 -7.64
C VAL A 242 -34.01 12.68 -7.67
N VAL A 243 -32.88 13.09 -7.09
CA VAL A 243 -32.43 14.49 -7.08
C VAL A 243 -31.28 14.61 -8.07
N GLU A 244 -31.31 15.61 -8.96
CA GLU A 244 -30.14 15.88 -9.79
C GLU A 244 -28.97 16.30 -8.89
N LEU A 245 -27.76 15.82 -9.21
CA LEU A 245 -26.58 16.12 -8.39
C LEU A 245 -26.37 17.63 -8.21
N ILE A 246 -26.77 18.44 -9.21
CA ILE A 246 -26.70 19.90 -9.17
C ILE A 246 -27.66 20.45 -8.11
N ASP A 247 -28.91 20.00 -8.08
CA ASP A 247 -29.90 20.44 -7.09
C ASP A 247 -29.47 20.05 -5.67
N ALA A 248 -28.94 18.84 -5.49
CA ALA A 248 -28.39 18.42 -4.20
C ALA A 248 -27.22 19.31 -3.75
N LEU A 249 -26.34 19.71 -4.67
CA LEU A 249 -25.24 20.63 -4.37
C LEU A 249 -25.74 22.04 -4.03
N ILE A 250 -26.78 22.53 -4.71
CA ILE A 250 -27.43 23.82 -4.43
C ILE A 250 -28.10 23.79 -3.05
N ASP A 251 -28.84 22.73 -2.72
CA ASP A 251 -29.50 22.60 -1.42
C ASP A 251 -28.50 22.53 -0.27
N VAL A 252 -27.40 21.80 -0.46
CA VAL A 252 -26.32 21.74 0.51
C VAL A 252 -25.63 23.09 0.64
N ASP A 253 -25.42 23.83 -0.47
CA ASP A 253 -24.85 25.18 -0.41
C ASP A 253 -25.79 26.17 0.29
N ASN A 254 -27.09 26.13 0.00
CA ASN A 254 -28.08 26.95 0.70
C ASN A 254 -28.12 26.67 2.21
N ALA A 255 -27.91 25.40 2.61
CA ALA A 255 -27.93 25.01 4.01
C ALA A 255 -26.61 25.28 4.76
N THR A 256 -25.47 25.25 4.06
CA THR A 256 -24.14 25.22 4.69
C THR A 256 -23.19 26.32 4.24
N ASP A 257 -23.55 27.07 3.18
CA ASP A 257 -22.74 28.10 2.52
C ASP A 257 -21.34 27.58 2.13
N PHE A 258 -21.21 26.28 1.82
CA PHE A 258 -19.91 25.63 1.67
C PHE A 258 -19.17 26.05 0.39
N LEU A 259 -19.87 26.44 -0.68
CA LEU A 259 -19.24 26.88 -1.93
C LEU A 259 -18.43 28.16 -1.73
N HIS A 260 -18.71 28.97 -0.69
CA HIS A 260 -17.90 30.16 -0.40
C HIS A 260 -16.45 29.83 -0.07
N TYR A 261 -16.15 28.63 0.46
CA TYR A 261 -14.78 28.18 0.73
C TYR A 261 -14.01 27.79 -0.53
N PHE A 262 -14.70 27.59 -1.66
CA PHE A 262 -14.12 27.24 -2.96
C PHE A 262 -13.98 28.43 -3.90
N LEU A 263 -14.56 29.58 -3.53
CA LEU A 263 -14.36 30.85 -4.22
C LEU A 263 -13.07 31.49 -3.69
N GLN A 264 -12.03 31.53 -4.53
CA GLN A 264 -10.82 32.31 -4.26
C GLN A 264 -11.21 33.78 -3.98
N SER A 265 -10.64 34.38 -2.92
CA SER A 265 -10.70 35.82 -2.65
C SER A 265 -10.08 36.62 -3.80
N GLY A 266 -10.88 36.88 -4.84
CA GLY A 266 -10.40 37.52 -6.06
C GLY A 266 -11.48 37.64 -7.13
N ARG A 267 -12.46 38.51 -6.87
CA ARG A 267 -13.52 39.03 -7.77
C ARG A 267 -14.85 38.26 -7.82
N GLY A 268 -15.91 38.99 -7.48
CA GLY A 268 -17.28 38.73 -7.94
C GLY A 268 -18.32 38.85 -6.83
N GLN A 269 -18.99 40.01 -6.75
CA GLN A 269 -20.19 40.20 -5.90
C GLN A 269 -21.28 39.20 -6.28
N ARG A 270 -22.05 38.75 -5.27
CA ARG A 270 -23.29 37.98 -5.42
C ARG A 270 -24.30 38.76 -6.27
N VAL A 271 -24.86 38.10 -7.30
CA VAL A 271 -26.12 38.51 -7.96
C VAL A 271 -27.27 37.89 -7.19
#